data_AF-A0A4Q4Q4N3-F1
#
_entry.id   AF-A0A4Q4Q4N3-F1
#
_cell.length_a   1.000
_cell.length_b   1.000
_cell.length_c   1.000
_cell.angle_alpha   90.00
_cell.angle_beta   90.00
_cell.angle_gamma   90.00
#
_symmetry.space_group_name_H-M   'P 1'
#
loop_
_entity.id
_entity.type
_entity.pdbx_description
1 polymer ?
#
loop_
_entity_poly.entity_id
_entity_poly.type
_entity_poly.pdbx_seq_one_letter_code
_entity_poly.pdbx_strand_id
1 'polypeptide(L)'
;MHLSTYATLLIPTLAAAGRLGGIDMNRACRDQYGGSWSAYVSLQGGGCNAWRCAYNGGEATPRSIDTPRACVNQYGGGAYALCYNGEYDWSCFRD
;
A
#
# COMPACT_ATOMS: atom_id res chain seq x y z
N MET A 1 -21.82 -3.64 -55.40
CA MET A 1 -21.80 -4.37 -54.12
C MET A 1 -20.91 -3.56 -53.18
N HIS A 2 -21.48 -2.76 -52.28
CA HIS A 2 -20.70 -1.96 -51.32
C HIS A 2 -20.60 -2.73 -50.01
N LEU A 3 -19.40 -3.20 -49.64
CA LEU A 3 -19.13 -3.74 -48.32
C LEU A 3 -18.85 -2.58 -47.36
N SER A 4 -19.70 -2.44 -46.34
CA SER A 4 -19.48 -1.52 -45.22
C SER A 4 -18.66 -2.24 -44.16
N THR A 5 -17.37 -1.92 -44.06
CA THR A 5 -16.49 -2.39 -43.00
C THR A 5 -16.76 -1.57 -41.73
N TYR A 6 -17.44 -2.17 -40.76
CA TYR A 6 -17.58 -1.62 -39.41
C TYR A 6 -16.26 -1.84 -38.65
N ALA A 7 -15.56 -0.76 -38.33
CA ALA A 7 -14.41 -0.79 -37.44
C ALA A 7 -14.91 -0.79 -35.98
N THR A 8 -14.81 -1.93 -35.31
CA THR A 8 -15.09 -2.06 -33.88
C THR A 8 -13.97 -1.41 -33.08
N LEU A 9 -14.27 -0.28 -32.44
CA LEU A 9 -13.37 0.34 -31.47
C LEU A 9 -13.33 -0.51 -30.21
N LEU A 10 -12.20 -1.19 -29.96
CA LEU A 10 -11.90 -1.80 -28.67
C LEU A 10 -11.59 -0.68 -27.68
N ILE A 11 -12.56 -0.35 -26.83
CA ILE A 11 -12.33 0.51 -25.68
C ILE A 11 -11.63 -0.36 -24.63
N PRO A 12 -10.37 -0.09 -24.26
CA PRO A 12 -9.75 -0.80 -23.15
C PRO A 12 -10.55 -0.46 -21.88
N THR A 13 -11.26 -1.45 -21.33
CA THR A 13 -11.81 -1.35 -19.99
C THR A 13 -10.64 -1.27 -19.04
N LEU A 14 -10.43 -0.12 -18.40
CA LEU A 14 -9.53 0.03 -17.26
C LEU A 14 -9.95 -1.05 -16.25
N ALA A 15 -9.12 -2.07 -16.04
CA ALA A 15 -9.40 -3.07 -15.02
C ALA A 15 -9.56 -2.33 -13.70
N ALA A 16 -10.70 -2.54 -13.02
CA ALA A 16 -10.90 -1.95 -11.71
C ALA A 16 -9.87 -2.56 -10.78
N ALA A 17 -8.94 -1.75 -10.29
CA ALA A 17 -7.90 -2.21 -9.37
C ALA A 17 -8.50 -3.05 -8.25
N GLY A 18 -8.16 -4.34 -8.23
CA GLY A 18 -8.66 -5.29 -7.25
C GLY A 18 -8.02 -5.02 -5.90
N ARG A 19 -8.85 -4.83 -4.86
CA ARG A 19 -8.36 -4.75 -3.47
C ARG A 19 -7.78 -6.10 -3.05
N LEU A 20 -6.50 -6.13 -2.70
CA LEU A 20 -5.76 -7.34 -2.31
C LEU A 20 -5.86 -7.63 -0.81
N GLY A 21 -5.97 -6.58 0.02
CA GLY A 21 -6.06 -6.68 1.48
C GLY A 21 -5.42 -5.50 2.20
N GLY A 22 -5.25 -5.62 3.52
CA GLY A 22 -4.59 -4.60 4.36
C GLY A 22 -3.06 -4.69 4.34
N ILE A 23 -2.40 -3.70 4.94
CA ILE A 23 -0.93 -3.70 5.11
C ILE A 23 -0.58 -4.22 6.51
N ASP A 24 0.30 -5.22 6.61
CA ASP A 24 0.92 -5.61 7.87
C ASP A 24 2.06 -4.63 8.17
N MET A 25 1.71 -3.56 8.90
CA MET A 25 2.64 -2.49 9.23
C MET A 25 3.84 -3.00 10.05
N ASN A 26 3.64 -4.00 10.91
CA ASN A 26 4.72 -4.57 11.71
C ASN A 26 5.72 -5.33 10.83
N ARG A 27 5.22 -6.14 9.89
CA ARG A 27 6.07 -6.76 8.88
C ARG A 27 6.79 -5.71 8.04
N ALA A 28 6.10 -4.66 7.60
CA ALA A 28 6.70 -3.58 6.82
C ALA A 28 7.90 -2.94 7.54
N CYS A 29 7.78 -2.67 8.84
CA CYS A 29 8.89 -2.14 9.64
C CYS A 29 10.07 -3.11 9.73
N ARG A 30 9.80 -4.41 9.93
CA ARG A 30 10.85 -5.44 9.99
C ARG A 30 11.57 -5.61 8.66
N ASP A 31 10.83 -5.59 7.55
CA ASP A 31 11.38 -5.70 6.20
C ASP A 31 12.22 -4.46 5.84
N GLN A 32 11.82 -3.27 6.30
CA GLN A 32 12.49 -2.00 5.98
C GLN A 32 13.72 -1.72 6.84
N TYR A 33 13.69 -2.05 8.13
CA TYR A 33 14.72 -1.64 9.10
C TYR A 33 15.34 -2.80 9.91
N GLY A 34 14.78 -4.00 9.84
CA GLY A 34 15.27 -5.21 10.50
C GLY A 34 14.35 -5.75 11.61
N GLY A 35 14.62 -6.98 12.06
CA GLY A 35 13.73 -7.73 12.96
C GLY A 35 13.44 -7.09 14.32
N SER A 36 14.27 -6.16 14.78
CA SER A 36 14.09 -5.42 16.04
C SER A 36 13.15 -4.22 15.93
N TRP A 37 12.49 -4.02 14.79
CA TRP A 37 11.61 -2.88 14.57
C TRP A 37 10.14 -3.29 14.58
N SER A 38 9.29 -2.45 15.18
CA SER A 38 7.86 -2.66 15.25
C SER A 38 7.09 -1.40 14.85
N ALA A 39 5.86 -1.60 14.38
CA ALA A 39 4.98 -0.53 13.96
C ALA A 39 4.07 -0.09 15.10
N TYR A 40 3.82 1.20 15.17
CA TYR A 40 2.81 1.78 16.04
C TYR A 40 2.18 3.01 15.39
N VAL A 41 1.02 3.42 15.92
CA VAL A 41 0.32 4.64 15.52
C VAL A 41 0.80 5.78 16.41
N SER A 42 1.45 6.77 15.81
CA SER A 42 1.89 7.98 16.50
C SER A 42 0.72 8.93 16.73
N LEU A 43 0.53 9.36 17.98
CA LEU A 43 -0.46 10.39 18.33
C LEU A 43 -0.14 11.76 17.72
N GLN A 44 1.10 11.98 17.27
CA GLN A 44 1.51 13.22 16.57
C GLN A 44 1.21 13.16 15.07
N GLY A 45 1.02 11.97 14.50
CA GLY A 45 0.63 11.80 13.10
C GLY A 45 -0.87 11.58 13.01
N GLY A 46 -1.57 12.35 12.18
CA GLY A 46 -3.00 12.16 11.94
C GLY A 46 -3.27 11.22 10.76
N GLY A 47 -4.31 10.39 10.89
CA GLY A 47 -4.86 9.56 9.81
C GLY A 47 -3.82 8.70 9.11
N CYS A 48 -3.83 8.69 7.78
CA CYS A 48 -2.95 7.86 6.95
C CYS A 48 -1.44 8.00 7.28
N ASN A 49 -1.02 9.12 7.87
CA ASN A 49 0.40 9.41 8.19
C ASN A 49 0.79 9.07 9.63
N ALA A 50 -0.11 8.47 10.40
CA ALA A 50 0.10 8.16 11.82
C ALA A 50 1.08 7.01 12.05
N TRP A 51 1.16 6.06 11.12
CA TRP A 51 2.02 4.88 11.27
C TRP A 51 3.50 5.23 11.25
N ARG A 52 4.22 4.67 12.22
CA ARG A 52 5.67 4.82 12.38
C ARG A 52 6.31 3.49 12.77
N CYS A 53 7.57 3.33 12.41
CA CYS A 53 8.45 2.29 12.93
C CYS A 53 9.23 2.83 14.13
N ALA A 54 9.30 2.04 15.19
CA ALA A 54 10.20 2.26 16.33
C ALA A 54 11.08 1.03 16.56
N TYR A 55 12.31 1.27 16.98
CA TYR A 55 13.19 0.22 17.46
C TYR A 55 12.71 -0.32 18.82
N ASN A 56 12.67 -1.64 18.97
CA ASN A 56 12.37 -2.32 20.24
C ASN A 56 13.50 -2.00 21.24
N GLY A 57 13.22 -1.10 22.17
CA GLY A 57 14.24 -0.46 23.04
C GLY A 57 14.13 1.06 23.08
N GLY A 58 13.24 1.65 22.28
CA GLY A 58 12.90 3.07 22.31
C GLY A 58 13.82 3.90 21.42
N GLU A 59 13.57 3.91 20.11
CA GLU A 59 14.20 4.92 19.25
C GLU A 59 13.64 6.30 19.58
N ALA A 60 14.52 7.26 19.85
CA ALA A 60 14.13 8.64 20.14
C ALA A 60 13.47 9.35 18.94
N THR A 61 13.66 8.85 17.72
CA THR A 61 13.09 9.42 16.50
C THR A 61 12.46 8.32 15.63
N PRO A 62 11.14 8.13 15.74
CA PRO A 62 10.40 7.14 14.95
C PRO A 62 10.51 7.38 13.44
N ARG A 63 10.57 6.31 12.66
CA ARG A 63 10.75 6.36 11.20
C ARG A 63 9.44 6.12 10.45
N SER A 64 9.37 6.57 9.20
CA SER A 64 8.20 6.31 8.34
C SER A 64 8.16 4.85 7.88
N ILE A 65 6.95 4.40 7.52
CA ILE A 65 6.72 3.11 6.87
C ILE A 65 6.57 3.34 5.36
N ASP A 66 7.32 2.59 4.56
CA ASP A 66 7.17 2.56 3.10
C ASP A 66 6.01 1.64 2.70
N THR A 67 4.79 2.18 2.70
CA THR A 67 3.56 1.42 2.42
C THR A 67 3.47 0.86 0.99
N PRO A 68 3.92 1.56 -0.08
CA PRO A 68 3.97 0.96 -1.41
C PRO A 68 4.87 -0.28 -1.46
N ARG A 69 6.09 -0.21 -0.90
CA ARG A 69 6.99 -1.37 -0.87
C ARG A 69 6.44 -2.50 0.01
N ALA A 70 5.74 -2.17 1.10
CA ALA A 70 5.07 -3.17 1.91
C ALA A 70 4.02 -3.95 1.10
N CYS A 71 3.23 -3.28 0.26
CA CYS A 71 2.27 -3.94 -0.63
C CYS A 71 2.96 -4.87 -1.64
N VAL A 72 4.06 -4.41 -2.25
CA VAL A 72 4.85 -5.25 -3.17
C VAL A 72 5.42 -6.49 -2.46
N ASN A 73 5.94 -6.33 -1.25
CA ASN A 73 6.49 -7.45 -0.47
C ASN A 73 5.41 -8.44 -0.01
N GLN A 74 4.20 -7.96 0.31
CA GLN A 74 3.11 -8.80 0.79
C GLN A 74 2.36 -9.52 -0.33
N TYR A 75 2.11 -8.83 -1.44
CA TYR A 75 1.19 -9.30 -2.49
C TYR A 75 1.85 -9.49 -3.85
N GLY A 76 3.14 -9.17 -3.97
CA GLY A 76 3.93 -9.33 -5.19
C GLY A 76 3.97 -8.09 -6.08
N GLY A 77 4.64 -8.23 -7.24
CA GLY A 77 4.83 -7.14 -8.20
C GLY A 77 3.51 -6.52 -8.68
N GLY A 78 3.53 -5.20 -8.87
CA GLY A 78 2.37 -4.41 -9.32
C GLY A 78 1.39 -4.04 -8.21
N ALA A 79 1.59 -4.51 -6.97
CA ALA A 79 0.78 -4.06 -5.84
C ALA A 79 1.18 -2.65 -5.41
N TYR A 80 0.19 -1.82 -5.07
CA TYR A 80 0.38 -0.46 -4.58
C TYR A 80 -0.53 -0.15 -3.40
N ALA A 81 -0.16 0.86 -2.60
CA ALA A 81 -0.85 1.22 -1.37
C ALA A 81 -1.78 2.43 -1.56
N LEU A 82 -2.98 2.38 -0.98
CA LEU A 82 -3.87 3.51 -0.83
C LEU A 82 -4.39 3.59 0.61
N CYS A 83 -4.70 4.80 1.06
CA CYS A 83 -5.35 5.07 2.33
C CYS A 83 -6.47 6.08 2.14
N TYR A 84 -7.61 5.85 2.79
CA TYR A 84 -8.83 6.61 2.54
C TYR A 84 -9.25 7.51 3.71
N ASN A 85 -9.47 6.96 4.91
CA ASN A 85 -10.14 7.71 5.99
C ASN A 85 -9.28 7.88 7.25
N GLY A 86 -8.48 6.89 7.61
CA GLY A 86 -7.70 6.94 8.84
C GLY A 86 -6.50 6.03 8.83
N GLU A 87 -5.75 6.05 9.92
CA GLU A 87 -4.56 5.25 10.12
C GLU A 87 -4.80 3.77 9.84
N TYR A 88 -5.99 3.23 10.13
CA TYR A 88 -6.30 1.82 9.92
C TYR A 88 -6.89 1.50 8.53
N ASP A 89 -7.07 2.49 7.66
CA ASP A 89 -7.71 2.33 6.34
C ASP A 89 -6.71 2.18 5.19
N TRP A 90 -5.49 1.73 5.49
CA TRP A 90 -4.52 1.33 4.49
C TRP A 90 -4.91 0.02 3.83
N SER A 91 -4.86 -0.02 2.50
CA SER A 91 -5.10 -1.23 1.71
C SER A 91 -4.18 -1.30 0.49
N CYS A 92 -3.85 -2.52 0.09
CA CYS A 92 -3.14 -2.81 -1.13
C CYS A 92 -4.10 -3.10 -2.28
N PHE A 93 -3.75 -2.64 -3.47
CA PHE A 93 -4.50 -2.80 -4.70
C PHE A 93 -3.57 -3.23 -5.83
N ARG A 94 -4.15 -3.73 -6.92
CA ARG A 94 -3.45 -3.99 -8.19
C ARG A 94 -4.45 -3.94 -9.33
N ASP A 95 -4.04 -3.37 -10.46
CA ASP A 95 -4.82 -3.35 -11.71
C ASP A 95 -4.97 -4.73 -12.36
#